data_AF-A0A9Q9HIF1-F1
#
_entry.id   AF-A0A9Q9HIF1-F1
#
_cell.length_a   1.000
_cell.length_b   1.000
_cell.length_c   1.000
_cell.angle_alpha   90.00
_cell.angle_beta   90.00
_cell.angle_gamma   90.00
#
_symmetry.space_group_name_H-M   'P 1'
#
loop_
_entity.id
_entity.type
_entity.pdbx_description
1 polymer ?
#
loop_
_entity_poly.entity_id
_entity_poly.type
_entity_poly.pdbx_seq_one_letter_code
_entity_poly.pdbx_strand_id
1 'polypeptide(L)'
;MIEHVSAQTFHARRGRLKNAFRYGVDYILTDMTLGAPPLLSRNRFNLFSVHDRRHGGPRGCGRGILWFREELERRGFPLEGAQLLLLTQPSFLWFHFNPVSFWIAVRDGSPRAFIAEVNNTFGHRHCYFAAHPDFGPIRHSDVIEAEKLMHVSPFQQVAGRYRFNFGMTDQAFNIRISYTNGTEGVLATLEGARRPVTSGGLLRAALRRPFGAARVVALIYWQALKLWIKRAPFLRKPPPPEPLVSDSSTFSGGGA
;
A
#
# COMPACT_ATOMS: atom_id res chain seq x y z
N MET A 1 19.00 3.24 2.71
CA MET A 1 18.83 1.81 2.37
C MET A 1 17.73 1.67 1.32
N ILE A 2 17.96 0.87 0.27
CA ILE A 2 16.94 0.59 -0.75
C ILE A 2 16.97 -0.90 -1.10
N GLU A 3 15.82 -1.57 -1.00
CA GLU A 3 15.65 -2.98 -1.33
C GLU A 3 14.52 -3.17 -2.36
N HIS A 4 14.73 -4.10 -3.29
CA HIS A 4 13.72 -4.59 -4.21
C HIS A 4 12.95 -5.72 -3.55
N VAL A 5 11.63 -5.58 -3.51
CA VAL A 5 10.72 -6.60 -3.03
C VAL A 5 10.00 -7.19 -4.23
N SER A 6 10.47 -8.36 -4.69
CA SER A 6 9.78 -9.10 -5.74
C SER A 6 8.68 -9.94 -5.11
N ALA A 7 7.44 -9.53 -5.34
CA ALA A 7 6.29 -10.02 -4.59
C ALA A 7 5.22 -10.63 -5.49
N GLN A 8 4.30 -11.33 -4.86
CA GLN A 8 3.04 -11.77 -5.41
C GLN A 8 1.90 -11.20 -4.57
N THR A 9 0.84 -10.83 -5.25
CA THR A 9 -0.40 -10.37 -4.64
C THR A 9 -1.50 -11.32 -5.04
N PHE A 10 -2.28 -11.76 -4.05
CA PHE A 10 -3.49 -12.53 -4.25
C PHE A 10 -4.70 -11.71 -3.80
N HIS A 11 -5.75 -11.72 -4.60
CA HIS A 11 -7.04 -11.15 -4.25
C HIS A 11 -8.11 -12.22 -4.33
N ALA A 12 -8.98 -12.30 -3.33
CA ALA A 12 -10.19 -13.11 -3.36
C ALA A 12 -11.37 -12.33 -2.81
N ARG A 13 -12.49 -12.38 -3.52
CA ARG A 13 -13.78 -11.84 -3.07
C ARG A 13 -14.66 -12.98 -2.55
N ARG A 14 -15.22 -12.77 -1.36
CA ARG A 14 -16.21 -13.62 -0.70
C ARG A 14 -17.58 -12.96 -0.78
N GLY A 15 -18.64 -13.77 -0.81
CA GLY A 15 -20.02 -13.30 -0.95
C GLY A 15 -20.66 -13.76 -2.26
N ARG A 16 -21.60 -12.97 -2.79
CA ARG A 16 -22.38 -13.28 -4.00
C ARG A 16 -21.53 -13.35 -5.26
N LEU A 17 -20.53 -12.48 -5.36
CA LEU A 17 -19.59 -12.43 -6.49
C LEU A 17 -18.24 -13.00 -6.08
N LYS A 18 -18.06 -14.30 -6.31
CA LYS A 18 -16.78 -14.99 -6.07
C LYS A 18 -15.84 -14.73 -7.24
N ASN A 19 -14.66 -14.19 -6.93
CA ASN A 19 -13.59 -14.03 -7.89
C ASN A 19 -12.26 -14.09 -7.14
N ALA A 20 -11.26 -14.78 -7.70
CA ALA A 20 -9.93 -14.81 -7.12
C ALA A 20 -8.86 -14.78 -8.22
N PHE A 21 -7.77 -14.05 -7.97
CA PHE A 21 -6.66 -13.92 -8.91
C PHE A 21 -5.36 -13.66 -8.17
N ARG A 22 -4.26 -14.13 -8.76
CA ARG A 22 -2.90 -13.89 -8.27
C ARG A 22 -2.05 -13.31 -9.39
N TYR A 23 -1.22 -12.34 -9.07
CA TYR A 23 -0.26 -11.76 -10.00
C TYR A 23 0.97 -11.31 -9.26
N GLY A 24 2.12 -11.33 -9.93
CA GLY A 24 3.32 -10.73 -9.35
C GLY A 24 3.13 -9.23 -9.20
N VAL A 25 3.89 -8.60 -8.31
CA VAL A 25 4.15 -7.15 -8.26
C VAL A 25 5.61 -6.90 -7.91
N ASP A 26 6.10 -5.70 -8.18
CA ASP A 26 7.44 -5.27 -7.77
C ASP A 26 7.32 -4.02 -6.91
N TYR A 27 7.86 -4.09 -5.70
CA TYR A 27 7.87 -3.03 -4.69
C TYR A 27 9.31 -2.62 -4.38
N ILE A 28 9.48 -1.43 -3.84
CA ILE A 28 10.73 -0.93 -3.29
C ILE A 28 10.49 -0.64 -1.80
N LEU A 29 11.38 -1.15 -0.95
CA LEU A 29 11.51 -0.73 0.44
C LEU A 29 12.61 0.33 0.51
N THR A 30 12.32 1.48 1.08
CA THR A 30 13.29 2.57 1.18
C THR A 30 13.08 3.38 2.44
N ASP A 31 14.18 3.84 3.06
CA ASP A 31 14.17 4.88 4.10
C ASP A 31 14.02 6.29 3.52
N MET A 32 13.85 6.40 2.20
CA MET A 32 13.81 7.64 1.46
C MET A 32 15.01 8.53 1.77
N THR A 33 16.22 7.97 1.81
CA THR A 33 17.45 8.76 1.81
C THR A 33 17.91 9.09 0.39
N LEU A 34 18.93 9.93 0.26
CA LEU A 34 19.62 10.17 -1.02
C LEU A 34 20.52 8.97 -1.34
N GLY A 35 20.65 8.63 -2.64
CA GLY A 35 21.51 7.53 -3.11
C GLY A 35 20.76 6.33 -3.67
N ALA A 36 20.23 6.45 -4.89
CA ALA A 36 19.61 5.35 -5.63
C ALA A 36 20.56 4.83 -6.72
N PRO A 37 20.56 3.51 -7.01
CA PRO A 37 21.38 2.96 -8.09
C PRO A 37 20.92 3.49 -9.45
N PRO A 38 21.76 3.37 -10.50
CA PRO A 38 21.34 3.65 -11.87
C PRO A 38 20.03 2.91 -12.17
N LEU A 39 19.11 3.58 -12.88
CA LEU A 39 17.73 3.15 -13.17
C LEU A 39 16.68 3.35 -12.06
N LEU A 40 17.06 3.83 -10.86
CA LEU A 40 16.12 4.28 -9.83
C LEU A 40 16.44 5.73 -9.43
N SER A 41 15.42 6.56 -9.25
CA SER A 41 15.58 7.94 -8.77
C SER A 41 14.53 8.31 -7.73
N ARG A 42 14.86 9.31 -6.92
CA ARG A 42 13.90 10.02 -6.07
C ARG A 42 13.65 11.42 -6.63
N ASN A 43 12.38 11.83 -6.67
CA ASN A 43 11.91 13.15 -7.12
C ASN A 43 12.38 13.59 -8.53
N ARG A 44 12.82 12.64 -9.36
CA ARG A 44 13.28 12.88 -10.74
C ARG A 44 12.81 11.73 -11.64
N PHE A 45 12.68 11.99 -12.93
CA PHE A 45 12.38 10.95 -13.91
C PHE A 45 13.54 9.96 -14.04
N ASN A 46 13.22 8.66 -14.18
CA ASN A 46 14.13 7.56 -14.47
C ASN A 46 13.30 6.32 -14.88
N LEU A 47 13.93 5.17 -15.17
CA LEU A 47 13.22 3.92 -15.45
C LEU A 47 12.27 3.56 -14.31
N PHE A 48 12.75 3.63 -13.07
CA PHE A 48 11.94 3.57 -11.86
C PHE A 48 12.08 4.87 -11.06
N SER A 49 10.99 5.39 -10.50
CA SER A 49 11.07 6.60 -9.67
C SER A 49 10.10 6.62 -8.49
N VAL A 50 10.59 7.08 -7.35
CA VAL A 50 9.81 7.39 -6.15
C VAL A 50 9.70 8.91 -6.02
N HIS A 51 8.51 9.43 -5.74
CA HIS A 51 8.30 10.87 -5.60
C HIS A 51 7.62 11.16 -4.27
N ASP A 52 8.20 12.07 -3.50
CA ASP A 52 7.70 12.41 -2.16
C ASP A 52 6.29 13.01 -2.22
N ARG A 53 6.02 13.85 -3.23
CA ARG A 53 4.67 14.40 -3.47
C ARG A 53 3.58 13.33 -3.67
N ARG A 54 3.97 12.09 -3.98
CA ARG A 54 3.07 10.95 -4.15
C ARG A 54 2.85 10.17 -2.86
N HIS A 55 3.53 10.46 -1.76
CA HIS A 55 3.50 9.67 -0.53
C HIS A 55 3.47 10.55 0.72
N GLY A 56 2.63 10.19 1.69
CA GLY A 56 2.62 10.77 3.02
C GLY A 56 1.98 12.15 3.09
N GLY A 57 0.67 12.18 3.35
CA GLY A 57 -0.17 13.37 3.27
C GLY A 57 -1.19 13.30 2.13
N PRO A 58 -1.96 14.37 1.88
CA PRO A 58 -2.98 14.41 0.84
C PRO A 58 -2.45 14.03 -0.53
N ARG A 59 -3.31 13.45 -1.38
CA ARG A 59 -2.90 12.94 -2.69
C ARG A 59 -2.36 14.08 -3.57
N GLY A 60 -1.11 13.94 -4.04
CA GLY A 60 -0.43 14.95 -4.86
C GLY A 60 0.33 16.02 -4.07
N CYS A 61 0.07 16.12 -2.77
CA CYS A 61 0.72 17.05 -1.83
C CYS A 61 1.46 16.28 -0.72
N GLY A 62 2.04 15.12 -1.06
CA GLY A 62 2.81 14.32 -0.11
C GLY A 62 4.09 15.03 0.36
N ARG A 63 4.46 14.82 1.62
CA ARG A 63 5.68 15.30 2.27
C ARG A 63 6.66 14.18 2.60
N GLY A 64 6.35 12.97 2.14
CA GLY A 64 7.21 11.81 2.32
C GLY A 64 7.45 11.47 3.79
N ILE A 65 8.72 11.27 4.14
CA ILE A 65 9.14 10.76 5.45
C ILE A 65 8.83 11.75 6.58
N LEU A 66 8.79 13.05 6.27
CA LEU A 66 8.47 14.10 7.24
C LEU A 66 7.03 13.93 7.76
N TRP A 67 6.07 13.71 6.86
CA TRP A 67 4.69 13.45 7.28
C TRP A 67 4.59 12.19 8.15
N PHE A 68 5.31 11.12 7.80
CA PHE A 68 5.24 9.90 8.59
C PHE A 68 5.83 10.09 9.99
N ARG A 69 6.93 10.83 10.10
CA ARG A 69 7.52 11.23 11.39
C ARG A 69 6.52 12.02 12.25
N GLU A 70 5.87 13.03 11.68
CA GLU A 70 4.89 13.84 12.40
C GLU A 70 3.66 13.03 12.86
N GLU A 71 3.18 12.08 12.05
CA GLU A 71 2.08 11.19 12.46
C GLU A 71 2.47 10.24 13.61
N LEU A 72 3.74 9.85 13.69
CA LEU A 72 4.30 9.05 14.78
C LEU A 72 4.44 9.89 16.06
N GLU A 73 5.01 11.10 15.96
CA GLU A 73 5.17 12.04 17.09
C GLU A 73 3.83 12.41 17.70
N ARG A 74 2.83 12.72 16.87
CA ARG A 74 1.47 13.05 17.32
C ARG A 74 0.83 11.93 18.14
N ARG A 75 1.29 10.69 17.97
CA ARG A 75 0.80 9.50 18.69
C ARG A 75 1.70 9.07 19.83
N GLY A 76 2.75 9.84 20.14
CA GLY A 76 3.69 9.52 21.20
C GLY A 76 4.62 8.34 20.87
N PHE A 77 4.82 8.02 19.59
CA PHE A 77 5.77 6.98 19.21
C PHE A 77 7.21 7.42 19.52
N PRO A 78 8.03 6.58 20.17
CA PRO A 78 9.41 6.93 20.50
C PRO A 78 10.31 6.84 19.26
N LEU A 79 10.61 7.98 18.65
CA LEU A 79 11.40 8.08 17.42
C LEU A 79 12.89 7.78 17.59
N GLU A 80 13.43 7.90 18.80
CA GLU A 80 14.85 7.69 19.05
C GLU A 80 15.26 6.24 18.73
N GLY A 81 16.25 6.09 17.84
CA GLY A 81 16.69 4.78 17.34
C GLY A 81 15.72 4.09 16.38
N ALA A 82 14.63 4.75 15.98
CA ALA A 82 13.67 4.18 15.03
C ALA A 82 14.11 4.38 13.58
N GLN A 83 13.99 3.31 12.78
CA GLN A 83 14.12 3.36 11.34
C GLN A 83 12.73 3.55 10.71
N LEU A 84 12.60 4.59 9.87
CA LEU A 84 11.36 4.88 9.16
C LEU A 84 11.50 4.43 7.70
N LEU A 85 10.57 3.58 7.26
CA LEU A 85 10.62 2.93 5.95
C LEU A 85 9.32 3.14 5.18
N LEU A 86 9.42 3.10 3.86
CA LEU A 86 8.33 3.08 2.92
C LEU A 86 8.45 1.86 2.01
N LEU A 87 7.44 0.98 2.04
CA LEU A 87 7.24 -0.09 1.08
C LEU A 87 6.21 0.39 0.04
N THR A 88 6.67 0.64 -1.19
CA THR A 88 5.86 1.28 -2.23
C THR A 88 6.12 0.70 -3.62
N GLN A 89 5.13 0.75 -4.52
CA GLN A 89 5.39 0.49 -5.94
C GLN A 89 6.01 1.74 -6.56
N PRO A 90 7.24 1.65 -7.12
CA PRO A 90 7.83 2.77 -7.82
C PRO A 90 7.04 3.07 -9.09
N SER A 91 7.10 4.32 -9.53
CA SER A 91 6.64 4.67 -10.88
C SER A 91 7.54 4.00 -11.90
N PHE A 92 7.00 3.58 -13.03
CA PHE A 92 7.74 3.02 -14.15
C PHE A 92 7.66 4.01 -15.33
N LEU A 93 8.79 4.60 -15.72
CA LEU A 93 8.84 5.73 -16.63
C LEU A 93 7.88 6.85 -16.16
N TRP A 94 6.94 7.28 -17.01
CA TRP A 94 5.91 8.28 -16.67
C TRP A 94 4.68 7.67 -15.98
N PHE A 95 4.53 6.34 -16.02
CA PHE A 95 3.35 5.67 -15.51
C PHE A 95 3.48 5.38 -14.01
N HIS A 96 2.41 5.67 -13.27
CA HIS A 96 2.35 5.41 -11.84
C HIS A 96 0.99 4.83 -11.49
N PHE A 97 1.00 3.59 -11.01
CA PHE A 97 -0.15 2.95 -10.41
C PHE A 97 0.29 2.29 -9.12
N ASN A 98 -0.20 2.82 -8.00
CA ASN A 98 0.14 2.34 -6.67
C ASN A 98 -1.11 2.37 -5.79
N PRO A 99 -1.81 1.24 -5.66
CA PRO A 99 -3.06 1.15 -4.91
C PRO A 99 -2.83 1.18 -3.40
N VAL A 100 -1.68 0.70 -2.93
CA VAL A 100 -1.35 0.70 -1.50
C VAL A 100 0.16 0.77 -1.28
N SER A 101 0.56 1.65 -0.37
CA SER A 101 1.91 1.73 0.20
C SER A 101 1.87 1.53 1.70
N PHE A 102 2.95 1.01 2.28
CA PHE A 102 3.06 0.80 3.71
C PHE A 102 4.21 1.63 4.26
N TRP A 103 3.88 2.55 5.16
CA TRP A 103 4.86 3.20 6.02
C TRP A 103 5.14 2.30 7.21
N ILE A 104 6.39 2.19 7.64
CA ILE A 104 6.81 1.23 8.67
C ILE A 104 7.79 1.92 9.61
N ALA A 105 7.49 1.93 10.90
CA ALA A 105 8.43 2.31 11.95
C ALA A 105 9.01 1.03 12.56
N VAL A 106 10.33 0.88 12.47
CA VAL A 106 11.07 -0.26 13.01
C VAL A 106 11.93 0.23 14.17
N ARG A 107 11.89 -0.48 15.31
CA ARG A 107 12.75 -0.23 16.47
C ARG A 107 13.24 -1.56 17.03
N ASP A 108 14.53 -1.62 17.32
CA ASP A 108 15.22 -2.82 17.81
C ASP A 108 15.02 -4.02 16.85
N GLY A 109 15.11 -3.76 15.54
CA GLY A 109 14.94 -4.76 14.49
C GLY A 109 13.51 -5.26 14.26
N SER A 110 12.53 -4.79 15.05
CA SER A 110 11.13 -5.23 14.94
C SER A 110 10.22 -4.10 14.46
N PRO A 111 9.22 -4.38 13.60
CA PRO A 111 8.22 -3.37 13.24
C PRO A 111 7.32 -3.07 14.45
N ARG A 112 7.02 -1.79 14.66
CA ARG A 112 6.28 -1.29 15.84
C ARG A 112 5.03 -0.50 15.46
N ALA A 113 5.03 0.09 14.27
CA ALA A 113 3.88 0.77 13.71
C ALA A 113 3.89 0.67 12.18
N PHE A 114 2.69 0.62 11.61
CA PHE A 114 2.45 0.69 10.17
C PHE A 114 1.47 1.81 9.85
N ILE A 115 1.57 2.39 8.66
CA ILE A 115 0.44 3.07 8.03
C ILE A 115 0.19 2.44 6.67
N ALA A 116 -1.00 1.87 6.48
CA ALA A 116 -1.47 1.45 5.16
C ALA A 116 -2.04 2.68 4.42
N GLU A 117 -1.25 3.26 3.54
CA GLU A 117 -1.63 4.37 2.65
C GLU A 117 -2.35 3.80 1.43
N VAL A 118 -3.68 3.90 1.39
CA VAL A 118 -4.54 3.34 0.34
C VAL A 118 -4.97 4.44 -0.62
N ASN A 119 -4.79 4.20 -1.91
CA ASN A 119 -5.19 5.08 -3.00
C ASN A 119 -6.26 4.38 -3.85
N ASN A 120 -7.32 5.11 -4.23
CA ASN A 120 -8.35 4.59 -5.15
C ASN A 120 -8.24 5.20 -6.55
N THR A 121 -9.06 4.73 -7.49
CA THR A 121 -9.14 5.25 -8.86
C THR A 121 -9.86 6.60 -8.98
N PHE A 122 -10.58 7.04 -7.94
CA PHE A 122 -11.23 8.35 -7.88
C PHE A 122 -10.29 9.49 -7.51
N GLY A 123 -9.01 9.21 -7.24
CA GLY A 123 -8.07 10.23 -6.81
C GLY A 123 -8.14 10.52 -5.31
N HIS A 124 -8.72 9.65 -4.50
CA HIS A 124 -8.70 9.79 -3.04
C HIS A 124 -7.52 9.02 -2.43
N ARG A 125 -7.19 9.40 -1.19
CA ARG A 125 -6.27 8.69 -0.31
C ARG A 125 -6.87 8.57 1.09
N HIS A 126 -6.63 7.43 1.73
CA HIS A 126 -6.90 7.22 3.15
C HIS A 126 -5.78 6.39 3.75
N CYS A 127 -5.43 6.70 5.00
CA CYS A 127 -4.34 6.08 5.72
C CYS A 127 -4.88 5.38 6.97
N TYR A 128 -4.62 4.08 7.09
CA TYR A 128 -4.97 3.32 8.30
C TYR A 128 -3.71 3.16 9.16
N PHE A 129 -3.67 3.84 10.31
CA PHE A 129 -2.57 3.73 11.27
C PHE A 129 -2.74 2.46 12.10
N ALA A 130 -1.70 1.63 12.19
CA ALA A 130 -1.72 0.32 12.83
C ALA A 130 -0.53 0.12 13.77
N ALA A 131 -0.82 0.08 15.07
CA ALA A 131 0.14 -0.20 16.12
C ALA A 131 -0.56 -0.83 17.33
N HIS A 132 0.22 -1.48 18.20
CA HIS A 132 -0.24 -1.78 19.55
C HIS A 132 -0.29 -0.49 20.39
N PRO A 133 -1.16 -0.41 21.41
CA PRO A 133 -1.28 0.79 22.26
C PRO A 133 0.03 1.20 22.94
N ASP A 134 0.90 0.24 23.23
CA ASP A 134 2.22 0.41 23.86
C ASP A 134 3.36 0.50 22.85
N PHE A 135 3.07 0.48 21.55
CA PHE A 135 4.05 0.32 20.48
C PHE A 135 4.94 -0.92 20.65
N GLY A 136 4.38 -2.02 21.18
CA GLY A 136 5.03 -3.33 21.19
C GLY A 136 5.39 -3.86 19.79
N PRO A 137 6.24 -4.89 19.69
CA PRO A 137 6.59 -5.49 18.40
C PRO A 137 5.35 -6.09 17.73
N ILE A 138 5.14 -5.78 16.46
CA ILE A 138 4.06 -6.35 15.65
C ILE A 138 4.55 -7.64 15.00
N ARG A 139 3.86 -8.74 15.25
CA ARG A 139 4.10 -10.06 14.67
C ARG A 139 3.06 -10.38 13.61
N HIS A 140 3.40 -11.31 12.72
CA HIS A 140 2.45 -11.78 11.70
C HIS A 140 1.19 -12.43 12.30
N SER A 141 1.29 -13.01 13.50
CA SER A 141 0.15 -13.57 14.23
C SER A 141 -0.85 -12.53 14.71
N ASP A 142 -0.41 -11.27 14.86
CA ASP A 142 -1.21 -10.24 15.48
C ASP A 142 -2.23 -9.71 14.48
N VAL A 143 -3.42 -9.40 14.99
CA VAL A 143 -4.54 -8.89 14.21
C VAL A 143 -4.82 -7.46 14.66
N ILE A 144 -4.66 -6.51 13.75
CA ILE A 144 -4.98 -5.10 13.98
C ILE A 144 -6.22 -4.74 13.16
N GLU A 145 -7.28 -4.27 13.83
CA GLU A 145 -8.57 -3.92 13.22
C GLU A 145 -8.73 -2.42 13.00
N ALA A 146 -9.07 -2.02 11.76
CA ALA A 146 -9.49 -0.66 11.45
C ALA A 146 -10.90 -0.64 10.85
N GLU A 147 -11.67 0.39 11.16
CA GLU A 147 -12.92 0.64 10.44
C GLU A 147 -12.63 1.05 9.00
N LYS A 148 -13.36 0.48 8.04
CA LYS A 148 -13.21 0.86 6.64
C LYS A 148 -13.89 2.20 6.41
N LEU A 149 -13.09 3.24 6.15
CA LEU A 149 -13.58 4.60 5.92
C LEU A 149 -13.50 5.04 4.45
N MET A 150 -12.79 4.31 3.59
CA MET A 150 -12.60 4.67 2.19
C MET A 150 -13.44 3.84 1.20
N HIS A 151 -14.05 4.51 0.22
CA HIS A 151 -14.54 3.88 -1.00
C HIS A 151 -13.37 3.46 -1.89
N VAL A 152 -13.12 2.16 -2.02
CA VAL A 152 -12.14 1.62 -2.98
C VAL A 152 -12.80 1.19 -4.31
N SER A 153 -14.13 1.23 -4.39
CA SER A 153 -14.93 0.89 -5.57
C SER A 153 -16.26 1.66 -5.57
N PRO A 154 -16.78 2.14 -6.73
CA PRO A 154 -18.07 2.84 -6.81
C PRO A 154 -19.28 1.94 -6.51
N PHE A 155 -19.08 0.63 -6.49
CA PHE A 155 -20.16 -0.35 -6.31
C PHE A 155 -20.19 -0.96 -4.89
N GLN A 156 -19.46 -0.38 -3.94
CA GLN A 156 -19.38 -0.90 -2.56
C GLN A 156 -19.68 0.19 -1.54
N GLN A 157 -20.55 -0.14 -0.59
CA GLN A 157 -20.80 0.66 0.61
C GLN A 157 -19.52 0.77 1.47
N VAL A 158 -19.36 1.90 2.16
CA VAL A 158 -18.34 2.09 3.21
C VAL A 158 -18.94 1.59 4.51
N ALA A 159 -18.87 0.29 4.71
CA ALA A 159 -19.26 -0.38 5.94
C ALA A 159 -18.38 -1.62 6.12
N GLY A 160 -18.11 -2.01 7.35
CA GLY A 160 -17.28 -3.18 7.67
C GLY A 160 -15.88 -2.82 8.18
N ARG A 161 -15.09 -3.87 8.44
CA ARG A 161 -13.78 -3.75 9.11
C ARG A 161 -12.67 -4.30 8.24
N TYR A 162 -11.51 -3.66 8.30
CA TYR A 162 -10.25 -4.23 7.87
C TYR A 162 -9.58 -4.93 9.04
N ARG A 163 -9.04 -6.11 8.80
CA ARG A 163 -8.07 -6.77 9.67
C ARG A 163 -6.75 -6.86 8.94
N PHE A 164 -5.71 -6.37 9.58
CA PHE A 164 -4.35 -6.41 9.08
C PHE A 164 -3.54 -7.42 9.88
N ASN A 165 -2.79 -8.26 9.17
CA ASN A 165 -1.66 -9.01 9.72
C ASN A 165 -0.41 -8.54 8.98
N PHE A 166 0.59 -8.09 9.73
CA PHE A 166 1.84 -7.60 9.17
C PHE A 166 2.99 -8.51 9.57
N GLY A 167 3.59 -9.15 8.57
CA GLY A 167 4.83 -9.90 8.68
C GLY A 167 5.94 -9.16 7.95
N MET A 168 7.01 -8.85 8.68
CA MET A 168 8.24 -8.30 8.13
C MET A 168 9.41 -8.99 8.83
N THR A 169 10.31 -9.57 8.02
CA THR A 169 11.59 -10.13 8.43
C THR A 169 12.68 -9.53 7.56
N ASP A 170 13.95 -9.76 7.88
CA ASP A 170 15.08 -9.31 7.05
C ASP A 170 15.08 -9.90 5.63
N GLN A 171 14.34 -10.98 5.41
CA GLN A 171 14.33 -11.71 4.14
C GLN A 171 13.04 -11.51 3.35
N ALA A 172 11.91 -11.17 3.99
CA ALA A 172 10.61 -11.16 3.32
C ALA A 172 9.55 -10.30 4.02
N PHE A 173 8.56 -9.92 3.22
CA PHE A 173 7.27 -9.40 3.67
C PHE A 173 6.17 -10.45 3.50
N ASN A 174 5.24 -10.47 4.44
CA ASN A 174 3.96 -11.17 4.36
C ASN A 174 2.88 -10.29 4.98
N ILE A 175 2.11 -9.59 4.14
CA ILE A 175 1.03 -8.71 4.58
C ILE A 175 -0.29 -9.32 4.16
N ARG A 176 -1.22 -9.45 5.10
CA ARG A 176 -2.58 -9.90 4.84
C ARG A 176 -3.56 -8.81 5.26
N ILE A 177 -4.45 -8.46 4.34
CA ILE A 177 -5.53 -7.51 4.57
C ILE A 177 -6.83 -8.25 4.29
N SER A 178 -7.65 -8.43 5.32
CA SER A 178 -9.00 -8.95 5.15
C SER A 178 -10.02 -7.86 5.42
N TYR A 179 -10.97 -7.72 4.52
CA TYR A 179 -12.13 -6.86 4.66
C TYR A 179 -13.36 -7.74 4.82
N THR A 180 -14.19 -7.44 5.80
CA THR A 180 -15.44 -8.15 6.05
C THR A 180 -16.58 -7.16 6.27
N ASN A 181 -17.69 -7.39 5.59
CA ASN A 181 -18.96 -6.68 5.78
C ASN A 181 -20.12 -7.67 5.62
N GLY A 182 -20.63 -8.17 6.75
CA GLY A 182 -21.60 -9.26 6.78
C GLY A 182 -21.06 -10.50 6.04
N THR A 183 -21.81 -10.99 5.05
CA THR A 183 -21.43 -12.14 4.22
C THR A 183 -20.46 -11.80 3.08
N GLU A 184 -20.23 -10.51 2.81
CA GLU A 184 -19.31 -10.03 1.78
C GLU A 184 -17.91 -9.82 2.38
N GLY A 185 -16.88 -10.04 1.57
CA GLY A 185 -15.51 -9.77 2.01
C GLY A 185 -14.49 -9.77 0.89
N VAL A 186 -13.32 -9.22 1.19
CA VAL A 186 -12.17 -9.23 0.29
C VAL A 186 -10.94 -9.64 1.09
N LEU A 187 -10.18 -10.59 0.57
CA LEU A 187 -8.86 -10.93 1.07
C LEU A 187 -7.83 -10.42 0.06
N ALA A 188 -6.84 -9.68 0.53
CA ALA A 188 -5.66 -9.30 -0.21
C ALA A 188 -4.42 -9.76 0.54
N THR A 189 -3.45 -10.37 -0.16
CA THR A 189 -2.13 -10.67 0.40
C THR A 189 -1.03 -10.01 -0.42
N LEU A 190 0.08 -9.68 0.23
CA LEU A 190 1.32 -9.24 -0.40
C LEU A 190 2.46 -10.03 0.22
N GLU A 191 3.05 -10.93 -0.55
CA GLU A 191 4.13 -11.80 -0.11
C GLU A 191 5.32 -11.63 -1.05
N GLY A 192 6.51 -11.34 -0.52
CA GLY A 192 7.67 -11.12 -1.37
C GLY A 192 9.00 -11.11 -0.64
N ALA A 193 10.04 -11.56 -1.35
CA ALA A 193 11.41 -11.59 -0.84
C ALA A 193 12.07 -10.21 -0.97
N ARG A 194 12.77 -9.80 0.08
CA ARG A 194 13.60 -8.59 0.15
C ARG A 194 14.97 -8.89 -0.43
N ARG A 195 15.45 -8.03 -1.32
CA ARG A 195 16.79 -8.13 -1.91
C ARG A 195 17.38 -6.73 -2.06
N PRO A 196 18.70 -6.55 -1.90
CA PRO A 196 19.34 -5.27 -2.23
C PRO A 196 18.98 -4.83 -3.66
N VAL A 197 18.65 -3.54 -3.86
CA VAL A 197 18.41 -3.05 -5.22
C VAL A 197 19.72 -3.03 -5.99
N THR A 198 19.70 -3.62 -7.18
CA THR A 198 20.78 -3.52 -8.16
C THR A 198 20.22 -3.11 -9.52
N SER A 199 21.03 -2.44 -10.35
CA SER A 199 20.60 -2.06 -11.71
C SER A 199 20.21 -3.27 -12.56
N GLY A 200 20.92 -4.40 -12.41
CA GLY A 200 20.55 -5.67 -13.07
C GLY A 200 19.21 -6.22 -12.57
N GLY A 201 18.92 -6.10 -11.27
CA GLY A 201 17.62 -6.45 -10.68
C GLY A 201 16.48 -5.58 -11.22
N LEU A 202 16.68 -4.27 -11.30
CA LEU A 202 15.72 -3.32 -11.86
C LEU A 202 15.46 -3.57 -13.35
N LEU A 203 16.51 -3.79 -14.14
CA LEU A 203 16.36 -4.10 -15.57
C LEU A 203 15.62 -5.42 -15.76
N ARG A 204 15.94 -6.45 -14.98
CA ARG A 204 15.18 -7.72 -14.99
C ARG A 204 13.72 -7.52 -14.61
N ALA A 205 13.42 -6.68 -13.61
CA ALA A 205 12.05 -6.36 -13.22
C ALA A 205 11.28 -5.66 -14.36
N ALA A 206 11.93 -4.72 -15.06
CA ALA A 206 11.37 -4.06 -16.24
C ALA A 206 11.11 -5.04 -17.40
N LEU A 207 12.08 -5.90 -17.71
CA LEU A 207 11.99 -6.89 -18.79
C LEU A 207 11.04 -8.05 -18.50
N ARG A 208 10.80 -8.37 -17.23
CA ARG A 208 9.81 -9.39 -16.83
C ARG A 208 8.37 -8.89 -17.07
N ARG A 209 8.17 -7.57 -17.16
CA ARG A 209 6.85 -6.94 -17.29
C ARG A 209 6.86 -5.75 -18.26
N PRO A 210 7.38 -5.92 -19.49
CA PRO A 210 7.63 -4.80 -20.40
C PRO A 210 6.32 -4.11 -20.83
N PHE A 211 5.21 -4.85 -20.82
CA PHE A 211 3.88 -4.34 -21.12
C PHE A 211 3.00 -4.14 -19.89
N GLY A 212 3.50 -4.25 -18.65
CA GLY A 212 2.64 -4.13 -17.46
C GLY A 212 1.93 -2.78 -17.38
N ALA A 213 2.70 -1.69 -17.49
CA ALA A 213 2.16 -0.34 -17.51
C ALA A 213 1.33 -0.07 -18.78
N ALA A 214 1.86 -0.39 -19.96
CA ALA A 214 1.18 -0.17 -21.24
C ALA A 214 -0.14 -0.96 -21.38
N ARG A 215 -0.17 -2.22 -20.91
CA ARG A 215 -1.37 -3.07 -20.87
C ARG A 215 -2.38 -2.55 -19.87
N VAL A 216 -1.96 -2.09 -18.68
CA VAL A 216 -2.88 -1.49 -17.71
C VAL A 216 -3.50 -0.22 -18.28
N VAL A 217 -2.70 0.65 -18.91
CA VAL A 217 -3.18 1.83 -19.62
C VAL A 217 -4.17 1.45 -20.73
N ALA A 218 -3.81 0.51 -21.61
CA ALA A 218 -4.67 0.05 -22.69
C ALA A 218 -5.99 -0.55 -22.16
N LEU A 219 -5.95 -1.33 -21.08
CA LEU A 219 -7.14 -1.89 -20.44
C LEU A 219 -8.00 -0.80 -19.79
N ILE A 220 -7.40 0.23 -19.18
CA ILE A 220 -8.13 1.37 -18.62
C ILE A 220 -8.85 2.12 -19.75
N TYR A 221 -8.15 2.46 -20.83
CA TYR A 221 -8.75 3.13 -21.99
C TYR A 221 -9.83 2.27 -22.66
N TRP A 222 -9.59 0.96 -22.81
CA TRP A 222 -10.57 0.03 -23.37
C TRP A 222 -11.84 -0.07 -22.53
N GLN A 223 -11.71 -0.14 -21.19
CA GLN A 223 -12.86 -0.15 -20.29
C GLN A 223 -13.60 1.19 -20.31
N ALA A 224 -12.88 2.32 -20.34
CA ALA A 224 -13.49 3.64 -20.49
C ALA A 224 -14.29 3.74 -21.81
N LEU A 225 -13.72 3.27 -22.92
CA LEU A 225 -14.39 3.20 -24.22
C LEU A 225 -15.63 2.29 -24.19
N LYS A 226 -15.53 1.10 -23.58
CA LYS A 226 -16.67 0.18 -23.43
C LYS A 226 -17.81 0.80 -22.60
N LEU A 227 -17.48 1.53 -21.54
CA LEU A 227 -18.47 2.24 -20.72
C LEU A 227 -19.10 3.41 -21.49
N TRP A 228 -18.29 4.13 -22.29
CA TRP A 228 -18.76 5.19 -23.18
C TRP A 228 -19.74 4.67 -24.24
N ILE A 229 -19.39 3.57 -24.92
CA ILE A 229 -20.27 2.89 -25.89
C ILE A 229 -21.58 2.43 -25.22
N LYS A 230 -21.50 1.95 -23.97
CA LYS A 230 -22.66 1.50 -23.19
C LYS A 230 -23.48 2.63 -22.54
N ARG A 231 -23.13 3.91 -22.79
CA ARG A 231 -23.76 5.10 -22.18
C ARG A 231 -23.95 4.95 -20.67
N ALA A 232 -22.98 4.32 -19.99
CA ALA A 232 -23.08 4.12 -18.56
C ALA A 232 -23.12 5.48 -17.85
N PRO A 233 -24.14 5.76 -17.01
CA PRO A 233 -24.24 7.04 -16.32
C PRO A 233 -23.01 7.24 -15.43
N PHE A 234 -22.36 8.39 -15.57
CA PHE A 234 -21.22 8.76 -14.74
C PHE A 234 -21.75 9.06 -13.34
N LEU A 235 -21.59 8.12 -12.41
CA LEU A 235 -21.99 8.31 -11.01
C LEU A 235 -21.19 9.47 -10.42
N ARG A 236 -21.86 10.38 -9.70
CA ARG A 236 -21.23 11.49 -8.98
C ARG A 236 -20.08 10.93 -8.12
N LYS A 237 -18.89 11.51 -8.29
CA LYS A 237 -17.71 11.15 -7.51
C LYS A 237 -18.05 11.32 -6.03
N PRO A 238 -17.93 10.27 -5.19
CA PRO A 238 -18.17 10.41 -3.76
C PRO A 238 -17.18 11.41 -3.16
N PRO A 239 -17.47 12.06 -2.02
CA PRO A 239 -16.49 12.90 -1.34
C PRO A 239 -15.27 12.07 -0.89
N PRO A 240 -14.10 12.71 -0.73
CA PRO A 240 -12.95 12.05 -0.12
C PRO A 240 -13.27 11.64 1.33
N PRO A 241 -12.68 10.54 1.83
CA PRO A 241 -12.83 10.16 3.22
C PRO A 241 -12.13 11.16 4.13
N GLU A 242 -12.79 11.50 5.24
CA GLU A 242 -12.24 12.32 6.32
C GLU A 242 -12.41 11.57 7.65
N PRO A 243 -11.42 11.60 8.56
CA PRO A 243 -10.09 12.24 8.43
C PRO A 243 -9.14 11.48 7.48
N LEU A 244 -8.05 12.10 7.03
CA LEU A 244 -7.05 11.46 6.15
C LEU A 244 -6.42 10.20 6.78
N VAL A 245 -6.20 10.23 8.09
CA VAL A 245 -5.61 9.14 8.87
C VAL A 245 -6.59 8.71 9.95
N SER A 246 -6.89 7.42 10.00
CA SER A 246 -7.69 6.82 11.07
C SER A 246 -6.87 5.81 11.87
N ASP A 247 -7.10 5.76 13.16
CA ASP A 247 -6.47 4.80 14.04
C ASP A 247 -7.14 3.43 13.94
N SER A 248 -6.38 2.40 14.27
CA SER A 248 -6.85 1.02 14.37
C SER A 248 -6.64 0.52 15.80
N SER A 249 -7.34 -0.55 16.15
CA SER A 249 -7.33 -1.16 17.47
C SER A 249 -6.78 -2.58 17.37
N THR A 250 -6.01 -3.01 18.37
CA THR A 250 -5.57 -4.41 18.42
C THR A 250 -6.77 -5.31 18.72
N PHE A 251 -6.99 -6.34 17.92
CA PHE A 251 -8.03 -7.32 18.17
C PHE A 251 -7.63 -8.20 19.36
N SER A 252 -8.30 -8.01 20.50
CA SER A 252 -8.22 -8.92 21.62
C SER A 252 -9.18 -10.06 21.34
N GLY A 253 -8.74 -11.09 20.61
CA GLY A 253 -9.55 -12.28 20.38
C GLY A 253 -9.88 -12.93 21.72
N GLY A 254 -11.14 -12.88 22.14
CA GLY A 254 -11.65 -13.69 23.23
C GLY A 254 -11.36 -15.15 22.91
N GLY A 255 -10.64 -15.81 23.82
CA GLY A 255 -10.39 -17.24 23.72
C GLY A 255 -11.69 -18.02 23.67
N ALA A 256 -11.71 -19.00 22.77
CA ALA A 256 -12.53 -20.19 22.87
C ALA A 256 -11.63 -21.37 22.49
#